data_AF-A0A7X4D8F4-F1
#
_entry.id   AF-A0A7X4D8F4-F1
#
_cell.length_a   1.000
_cell.length_b   1.000
_cell.length_c   1.000
_cell.angle_alpha   90.00
_cell.angle_beta   90.00
_cell.angle_gamma   90.00
#
_symmetry.space_group_name_H-M   'P 1'
#
loop_
_entity.id
_entity.type
_entity.pdbx_description
1 polymer ?
#
loop_
_entity_poly.entity_id
_entity_poly.type
_entity_poly.pdbx_seq_one_letter_code
_entity_poly.pdbx_strand_id
1 'polypeptide(L)' 'MKHLVISGYGAFLGLESHRLAVRQDDETRYYPLNRLCTVAIAKRGVSVSSDLIEAFSFV' A
#
# COMPACT_ATOMS: atom_id res chain seq x y z
N MET A 1 7.62 -10.11 10.86
CA MET A 1 6.65 -9.23 10.16
C MET A 1 7.39 -8.12 9.43
N LYS A 2 6.85 -7.57 8.34
CA LYS A 2 7.54 -6.57 7.50
C LYS A 2 6.96 -5.16 7.70
N HIS A 3 7.82 -4.15 7.64
CA HIS A 3 7.43 -2.74 7.57
C HIS A 3 7.73 -2.24 6.16
N LEU A 4 6.75 -1.64 5.50
CA LEU A 4 6.87 -1.10 4.15
C LEU A 4 6.87 0.43 4.22
N VAL A 5 7.82 1.07 3.54
CA VAL A 5 7.90 2.53 3.43
C VAL A 5 7.59 2.92 1.98
N ILE A 6 6.66 3.84 1.79
CA ILE A 6 6.28 4.41 0.50
C ILE A 6 6.82 5.83 0.43
N SER A 7 7.78 6.05 -0.47
CA SER A 7 8.48 7.34 -0.63
C SER A 7 8.47 7.86 -2.08
N GLY A 8 7.65 7.28 -2.95
CA GLY A 8 7.44 7.74 -4.33
C GLY A 8 6.38 8.84 -4.41
N TYR A 9 6.63 9.89 -5.20
CA TYR A 9 5.58 10.88 -5.50
C TYR A 9 4.67 10.30 -6.58
N GLY A 10 3.36 10.51 -6.46
CA GLY A 10 2.39 9.97 -7.41
C GLY A 10 2.11 8.48 -7.24
N ALA A 11 2.66 7.83 -6.19
CA ALA A 11 2.34 6.44 -5.88
C ALA A 11 0.85 6.28 -5.56
N PHE A 12 0.24 5.20 -6.04
CA PHE A 12 -1.11 4.81 -5.67
C PHE A 12 -1.08 3.49 -4.89
N LEU A 13 -1.71 3.49 -3.71
CA LEU A 13 -1.88 2.33 -2.85
C LEU A 13 -3.31 1.82 -2.97
N GLY A 14 -3.46 0.57 -3.41
CA GLY A 14 -4.74 -0.10 -3.61
C GLY A 14 -4.82 -1.48 -2.99
N LEU A 15 -6.03 -2.06 -2.99
CA LEU A 15 -6.27 -3.45 -2.61
C LEU A 15 -6.50 -4.30 -3.85
N GLU A 16 -5.77 -5.41 -3.98
CA GLU A 16 -5.99 -6.37 -5.07
C GLU A 16 -5.78 -7.81 -4.58
N SER A 17 -6.85 -8.60 -4.58
CA SER A 17 -6.85 -10.00 -4.13
C SER A 17 -6.21 -10.17 -2.74
N HIS A 18 -6.63 -9.37 -1.75
CA HIS A 18 -6.08 -9.33 -0.38
C HIS A 18 -4.59 -8.97 -0.26
N ARG A 19 -4.04 -8.31 -1.29
CA ARG A 19 -2.67 -7.78 -1.28
C ARG A 19 -2.73 -6.27 -1.41
N LEU A 20 -1.81 -5.60 -0.75
CA LEU A 20 -1.50 -4.21 -1.04
C LEU A 20 -0.86 -4.15 -2.43
N ALA A 21 -1.52 -3.46 -3.37
CA ALA A 21 -0.99 -3.09 -4.67
C ALA A 21 -0.37 -1.70 -4.57
N VAL A 22 0.93 -1.60 -4.85
CA VAL A 22 1.64 -0.32 -4.96
C VAL A 22 1.90 -0.06 -6.43
N ARG A 23 1.19 0.92 -6.98
CA ARG A 23 1.36 1.37 -8.37
C ARG A 23 2.26 2.61 -8.36
N GLN A 24 3.34 2.56 -9.13
CA GLN A 24 4.27 3.66 -9.31
C GLN A 24 4.74 3.63 -10.76
N ASP A 25 4.55 4.73 -11.47
CA ASP A 25 4.87 4.85 -12.89
C ASP A 25 4.17 3.71 -13.67
N ASP A 26 4.91 2.86 -14.39
CA ASP A 26 4.38 1.71 -15.12
C ASP A 26 4.51 0.37 -14.36
N GLU A 27 4.95 0.41 -13.09
CA GLU A 27 5.13 -0.78 -12.26
C GLU A 27 4.01 -0.95 -11.23
N THR A 28 3.57 -2.20 -11.05
CA THR A 28 2.73 -2.60 -9.91
C THR A 28 3.42 -3.67 -9.09
N ARG A 29 3.59 -3.39 -7.79
CA ARG A 29 4.17 -4.32 -6.82
C ARG A 29 3.11 -4.79 -5.84
N TYR A 30 3.09 -6.09 -5.55
CA TYR A 30 2.11 -6.69 -4.64
C TYR A 30 2.76 -7.15 -3.34
N TYR A 31 2.12 -6.79 -2.22
CA TYR A 31 2.54 -7.17 -0.89
C TYR A 31 1.38 -7.84 -0.14
N PRO A 32 1.52 -9.09 0.33
CA PRO A 32 0.48 -9.75 1.13
C PRO A 32 0.20 -8.98 2.43
N LEU A 33 -1.06 -8.60 2.67
CA LEU A 33 -1.44 -7.79 3.83
C LEU A 33 -1.11 -8.50 5.15
N ASN A 34 -1.37 -9.81 5.24
CA ASN A 34 -1.09 -10.63 6.43
C ASN A 34 0.40 -10.74 6.81
N ARG A 35 1.32 -10.18 6.01
CA ARG A 35 2.76 -10.13 6.29
C ARG A 35 3.26 -8.73 6.63
N LEU A 36 2.41 -7.71 6.48
CA LEU A 36 2.71 -6.31 6.76
C LEU A 36 2.26 -5.95 8.17
N CYS A 37 3.16 -5.38 8.95
CA CYS A 37 2.84 -4.80 10.26
C CYS A 37 2.61 -3.28 10.15
N THR A 38 3.28 -2.62 9.20
CA THR A 38 3.14 -1.17 9.00
C THR A 38 3.35 -0.83 7.53
N VAL A 39 2.55 0.11 7.04
CA VAL A 39 2.78 0.82 5.78
C VAL A 39 2.94 2.31 6.11
N ALA A 40 4.16 2.81 6.00
CA ALA A 40 4.48 4.20 6.30
C ALA A 40 4.51 5.03 5.00
N ILE A 41 3.69 6.07 4.92
CA ILE A 41 3.70 7.02 3.82
C ILE A 41 4.67 8.15 4.19
N ALA A 42 5.86 8.13 3.57
CA ALA A 42 6.97 9.05 3.89
C ALA A 42 7.07 10.23 2.90
N LYS A 43 6.22 10.29 1.87
CA LYS A 43 6.18 11.38 0.89
C LYS A 43 4.75 11.84 0.64
N ARG A 44 4.58 13.15 0.44
CA ARG A 44 3.30 13.74 0.02
C ARG A 44 2.97 13.33 -1.43
N GLY A 45 1.70 13.41 -1.79
CA GLY A 45 1.21 13.06 -3.13
C GLY A 45 1.12 11.55 -3.37
N VAL A 46 1.02 10.76 -2.30
CA VAL A 46 0.64 9.34 -2.35
C VAL A 46 -0.87 9.25 -2.20
N SER A 47 -1.52 8.59 -3.16
CA SER A 47 -2.96 8.32 -3.14
C SER A 47 -3.22 6.97 -2.49
N VAL A 48 -4.29 6.88 -1.70
CA VAL A 48 -4.69 5.65 -1.00
C VAL A 48 -6.15 5.40 -1.29
N SER A 49 -6.50 4.18 -1.73
CA SER A 49 -7.88 3.80 -1.92
C SER A 49 -8.57 3.49 -0.59
N SER A 50 -9.86 3.79 -0.49
CA SER A 50 -10.62 3.64 0.76
C SER A 50 -10.82 2.18 1.17
N ASP A 51 -10.97 1.28 0.20
CA ASP A 51 -11.06 -0.18 0.42
C ASP A 51 -9.78 -0.77 1.03
N LEU A 52 -8.61 -0.21 0.70
CA LEU A 52 -7.35 -0.59 1.34
C LEU A 52 -7.29 -0.10 2.80
N ILE A 53 -7.78 1.11 3.09
CA ILE A 53 -7.86 1.64 4.45
C ILE A 53 -8.79 0.77 5.31
N GLU A 54 -9.95 0.42 4.75
CA GLU A 54 -10.91 -0.49 5.38
C GLU A 54 -10.27 -1.87 5.62
N ALA A 55 -9.56 -2.42 4.63
CA ALA A 55 -8.86 -3.70 4.79
C ALA A 55 -7.89 -3.71 5.97
N PHE A 56 -7.12 -2.63 6.19
CA PHE A 56 -6.22 -2.51 7.34
C PHE A 56 -6.92 -2.51 8.71
N SER A 57 -8.22 -2.25 8.77
CA SER A 57 -8.98 -2.31 10.02
C SER A 57 -9.33 -3.74 10.46
N PHE A 58 -9.14 -4.72 9.58
CA PHE A 58 -9.49 -6.13 9.82
C PHE A 58 -8.27 -7.06 9.94
N VAL A 59 -7.04 -6.55 9.75
CA VAL A 59 -5.80 -7.34 9.74
C VAL A 59 -5.03 -7.23 11.05
#